data_AF-K1S6Z3-F1
#
_entry.id   AF-K1S6Z3-F1
#
_cell.length_a   1.000
_cell.length_b   1.000
_cell.length_c   1.000
_cell.angle_alpha   90.00
_cell.angle_beta   90.00
_cell.angle_gamma   90.00
#
_symmetry.space_group_name_H-M   'P 1'
#
loop_
_entity.id
_entity.type
_entity.pdbx_description
1 polymer ?
#
loop_
_entity_poly.entity_id
_entity_poly.type
_entity_poly.pdbx_seq_one_letter_code
_entity_poly.pdbx_strand_id
1 'polypeptide(L)'
;MSKKSNSNRNYFPHEYTAKDDPKCERLIFEMGMEGYGIFWALLEVLRAQPDYTYPLANIPLAAYKYRTDPEKMRRVVFDFGLFVIIEDKIFFSNGLKRRMQPMDEGHNIAIESGKRGAEKRWGNRV
;
A
#
# COMPACT_ATOMS: atom_id res chain seq x y z
N MET A 1 -7.97 -17.14 25.07
CA MET A 1 -8.84 -16.20 24.31
C MET A 1 -8.09 -15.74 23.07
N SER A 2 -8.46 -16.24 21.90
CA SER A 2 -7.87 -15.79 20.63
C SER A 2 -8.22 -14.32 20.43
N LYS A 3 -7.22 -13.44 20.33
CA LYS A 3 -7.43 -12.04 19.92
C LYS A 3 -8.13 -12.08 18.56
N LYS A 4 -9.37 -11.59 18.49
CA LYS A 4 -10.05 -11.33 17.20
C LYS A 4 -9.04 -10.59 16.32
N SER A 5 -8.58 -11.23 15.24
CA SER A 5 -7.73 -10.56 14.27
C SER A 5 -8.50 -9.36 13.76
N ASN A 6 -7.86 -8.19 13.77
CA ASN A 6 -8.46 -6.97 13.27
C ASN A 6 -8.79 -7.19 11.79
N SER A 7 -10.08 -7.38 11.47
CA SER A 7 -10.56 -7.84 10.15
C SER A 7 -10.21 -6.86 9.01
N ASN A 8 -9.75 -5.65 9.35
CA ASN A 8 -9.39 -4.59 8.42
C ASN A 8 -7.90 -4.58 8.00
N ARG A 9 -7.09 -5.56 8.44
CA ARG A 9 -5.67 -5.63 8.03
C ARG A 9 -5.47 -6.09 6.58
N ASN A 10 -6.42 -6.81 6.01
CA ASN A 10 -6.33 -7.40 4.68
C ASN A 10 -7.13 -6.61 3.63
N TYR A 11 -7.52 -5.38 3.95
CA TYR A 11 -8.35 -4.54 3.09
C TYR A 11 -7.71 -3.16 2.91
N PHE A 12 -7.87 -2.62 1.71
CA PHE A 12 -7.76 -1.20 1.41
C PHE A 12 -8.76 -0.86 0.31
N PRO A 13 -9.38 0.33 0.34
CA PRO A 13 -10.36 0.72 -0.67
C PRO A 13 -9.69 0.99 -2.01
N HIS A 14 -10.42 0.76 -3.09
CA HIS A 14 -10.08 1.29 -4.41
C HIS A 14 -11.33 1.64 -5.22
N GLU A 15 -11.16 2.57 -6.15
CA GLU A 15 -12.20 3.00 -7.08
C GLU A 15 -12.36 1.97 -8.21
N TYR A 16 -13.59 1.70 -8.64
CA TYR A 16 -13.86 0.81 -9.79
C TYR A 16 -13.36 1.42 -11.12
N THR A 17 -13.23 2.75 -11.16
CA THR A 17 -12.72 3.54 -12.29
C THR A 17 -11.19 3.59 -12.33
N ALA A 18 -10.48 2.89 -11.45
CA ALA A 18 -9.01 2.94 -11.40
C ALA A 18 -8.35 2.55 -12.74
N LYS A 19 -8.99 1.68 -13.53
CA LYS A 19 -8.55 1.30 -14.88
C LYS A 19 -8.67 2.43 -15.93
N ASP A 20 -9.56 3.39 -15.67
CA ASP A 20 -9.88 4.52 -16.56
C ASP A 20 -9.04 5.77 -16.23
N ASP A 21 -8.12 5.68 -15.25
CA ASP A 21 -7.12 6.72 -15.03
C ASP A 21 -6.14 6.75 -16.22
N PRO A 22 -5.81 7.92 -16.80
CA PRO A 22 -4.93 8.00 -17.98
C PRO A 22 -3.56 7.31 -17.83
N LYS A 23 -3.05 7.18 -16.59
CA LYS A 23 -1.82 6.45 -16.30
C LYS A 23 -2.02 4.94 -16.40
N CYS A 24 -3.16 4.45 -15.91
CA CYS A 24 -3.55 3.06 -16.02
C CYS A 24 -3.93 2.69 -17.45
N GLU A 25 -4.62 3.58 -18.18
CA GLU A 25 -4.92 3.38 -19.60
C GLU A 25 -3.64 3.23 -20.43
N ARG A 26 -2.64 4.09 -20.19
CA ARG A 26 -1.32 3.98 -20.83
C ARG A 26 -0.60 2.68 -20.47
N LEU A 27 -0.63 2.29 -19.20
CA LEU A 27 -0.08 1.02 -18.74
C LEU A 27 -0.71 -0.17 -19.45
N ILE A 28 -2.04 -0.20 -19.54
CA ILE A 28 -2.78 -1.27 -20.21
C ILE A 28 -2.51 -1.24 -21.72
N PHE A 29 -2.41 -0.06 -22.33
CA PHE A 29 -2.09 0.06 -23.75
C PHE A 29 -0.70 -0.53 -24.08
N GLU A 30 0.33 -0.24 -23.28
CA GLU A 30 1.70 -0.68 -23.56
C GLU A 30 2.03 -2.10 -23.06
N MET A 31 1.47 -2.51 -21.93
CA MET A 31 1.83 -3.75 -21.23
C MET A 31 0.65 -4.71 -21.04
N GLY A 32 -0.52 -4.37 -21.58
CA GLY A 32 -1.74 -5.16 -21.42
C GLY A 32 -2.19 -5.28 -19.96
N MET A 33 -3.08 -6.25 -19.74
CA MET A 33 -3.58 -6.56 -18.39
C MET A 33 -2.50 -7.14 -17.47
N GLU A 34 -1.40 -7.66 -18.03
CA GLU A 34 -0.23 -8.09 -17.24
C GLU A 34 0.37 -6.89 -16.50
N GLY A 35 0.62 -5.78 -17.19
CA GLY A 35 1.11 -4.55 -16.56
C GLY A 35 0.18 -4.05 -15.45
N TYR A 36 -1.13 -4.06 -15.71
CA TYR A 36 -2.13 -3.67 -14.71
C TYR A 36 -2.14 -4.59 -13.49
N GLY A 37 -2.00 -5.91 -13.68
CA GLY A 37 -1.85 -6.87 -12.60
C GLY A 37 -0.59 -6.62 -11.76
N ILE A 38 0.54 -6.31 -12.41
CA ILE A 38 1.79 -5.93 -11.73
C ILE A 38 1.59 -4.67 -10.88
N PHE A 39 0.90 -3.65 -11.41
CA PHE A 39 0.58 -2.44 -10.67
C PHE A 39 -0.20 -2.76 -9.37
N TRP A 40 -1.23 -3.61 -9.44
CA TRP A 40 -1.98 -4.02 -8.25
C TRP A 40 -1.16 -4.83 -7.27
N ALA A 41 -0.36 -5.78 -7.75
CA ALA A 41 0.54 -6.55 -6.90
C ALA A 41 1.53 -5.63 -6.14
N LEU A 42 2.04 -4.59 -6.80
CA LEU A 42 2.90 -3.59 -6.17
C LEU A 42 2.14 -2.76 -5.11
N LEU A 43 0.89 -2.37 -5.36
CA LEU A 43 0.07 -1.70 -4.33
C LEU A 43 -0.17 -2.58 -3.11
N GLU A 44 -0.41 -3.88 -3.30
CA GLU A 44 -0.56 -4.85 -2.22
C GLU A 44 0.74 -5.02 -1.43
N VAL A 45 1.89 -5.05 -2.11
CA VAL A 45 3.21 -5.02 -1.46
C VAL A 45 3.34 -3.78 -0.59
N LEU A 46 3.09 -2.59 -1.14
CA LEU A 46 3.19 -1.34 -0.38
C LEU A 46 2.23 -1.32 0.81
N ARG A 47 1.01 -1.81 0.65
CA ARG A 47 0.01 -1.90 1.73
C ARG A 47 0.47 -2.75 2.92
N ALA A 48 1.30 -3.75 2.66
CA ALA A 48 1.87 -4.63 3.68
C ALA A 48 3.12 -4.05 4.36
N GLN A 49 3.71 -2.99 3.82
CA GLN A 49 4.92 -2.36 4.36
C GLN A 49 4.61 -1.18 5.29
N PRO A 50 5.52 -0.88 6.24
CA PRO A 50 5.49 0.37 6.97
C PRO A 50 5.54 1.59 6.03
N ASP A 51 4.81 2.64 6.39
CA ASP A 51 4.73 3.93 5.68
C ASP A 51 4.33 3.85 4.20
N TYR A 52 3.83 2.69 3.76
CA TYR A 52 3.46 2.40 2.38
C TYR A 52 4.62 2.63 1.40
N THR A 53 5.83 2.26 1.79
CA THR A 53 7.05 2.40 0.99
C THR A 53 7.69 1.04 0.70
N TYR A 54 8.41 0.94 -0.42
CA TYR A 54 9.19 -0.26 -0.73
C TYR A 54 10.55 0.10 -1.36
N PRO A 55 11.64 -0.59 -1.02
CA PRO A 55 12.95 -0.35 -1.62
C PRO A 55 12.98 -0.73 -3.11
N LEU A 56 13.56 0.13 -3.94
CA LEU A 56 13.78 -0.15 -5.36
C LEU A 56 14.69 -1.35 -5.59
N ALA A 57 15.69 -1.53 -4.72
CA ALA A 57 16.59 -2.69 -4.73
C ALA A 57 15.84 -4.03 -4.57
N ASN A 58 14.62 -4.00 -4.03
CA ASN A 58 13.79 -5.19 -3.80
C ASN A 58 12.79 -5.47 -4.93
N ILE A 59 12.73 -4.67 -5.99
CA ILE A 59 11.88 -4.95 -7.16
C ILE A 59 12.12 -6.37 -7.72
N PRO A 60 13.37 -6.87 -7.88
CA PRO A 60 13.60 -8.23 -8.36
C PRO A 60 13.03 -9.31 -7.43
N LEU A 61 13.04 -9.07 -6.11
CA LEU A 61 12.46 -9.99 -5.13
C LEU A 61 10.93 -10.05 -5.25
N ALA A 62 10.28 -8.90 -5.42
CA ALA A 62 8.85 -8.84 -5.67
C ALA A 62 8.50 -9.53 -7.00
N ALA A 63 9.25 -9.28 -8.07
CA ALA A 63 9.03 -9.91 -9.37
C ALA A 63 9.13 -11.45 -9.27
N TYR A 64 10.14 -11.96 -8.58
CA TYR A 64 10.29 -13.39 -8.32
C TYR A 64 9.09 -13.98 -7.56
N LYS A 65 8.63 -13.30 -6.50
CA LYS A 65 7.49 -13.74 -5.68
C LYS A 65 6.21 -13.89 -6.51
N TYR A 66 5.94 -12.92 -7.39
CA TYR A 66 4.73 -12.90 -8.22
C TYR A 66 4.91 -13.57 -9.59
N ARG A 67 6.05 -14.23 -9.82
CA ARG A 67 6.37 -14.96 -11.07
C ARG A 67 6.24 -14.06 -12.31
N THR A 68 6.73 -12.83 -12.20
CA THR A 68 6.80 -11.89 -13.32
C THR A 68 8.25 -11.50 -13.63
N ASP A 69 8.44 -10.81 -14.75
CA ASP A 69 9.73 -10.32 -15.20
C ASP A 69 10.16 -9.08 -14.39
N PRO A 70 11.36 -9.08 -13.76
CA PRO A 70 11.90 -7.91 -13.05
C PRO A 70 11.91 -6.63 -13.89
N GLU A 71 12.19 -6.72 -15.19
CA GLU A 71 12.23 -5.56 -16.08
C GLU A 71 10.82 -5.02 -16.33
N LYS A 72 9.82 -5.88 -16.50
CA LYS A 72 8.42 -5.43 -16.58
C LYS A 72 7.99 -4.75 -15.29
N MET A 73 8.30 -5.34 -14.13
CA MET A 73 7.96 -4.73 -12.85
C MET A 73 8.65 -3.39 -12.64
N ARG A 74 9.91 -3.28 -13.07
CA ARG A 74 10.64 -2.01 -13.10
C ARG A 74 9.94 -0.99 -13.99
N ARG A 75 9.60 -1.33 -15.23
CA ARG A 75 8.85 -0.43 -16.12
C ARG A 75 7.56 0.09 -15.49
N VAL A 76 6.78 -0.77 -14.81
CA VAL A 76 5.57 -0.34 -14.09
C VAL A 76 5.87 0.72 -13.02
N VAL A 77 6.98 0.58 -12.29
CA VAL A 77 7.40 1.53 -11.25
C VAL A 77 7.84 2.88 -11.83
N PHE A 78 8.60 2.87 -12.93
CA PHE A 78 9.28 4.07 -13.44
C PHE A 78 8.54 4.79 -14.58
N ASP A 79 7.86 4.08 -15.49
CA ASP A 79 7.51 4.63 -16.80
C ASP A 79 6.11 5.29 -16.85
N PHE A 80 5.19 4.88 -15.97
CA PHE A 80 3.77 5.26 -16.07
C PHE A 80 3.33 6.35 -15.08
N GLY A 81 4.24 6.85 -14.24
CA GLY A 81 3.93 7.89 -13.26
C GLY A 81 2.91 7.46 -12.18
N LEU A 82 2.80 6.15 -11.95
CA LEU A 82 1.92 5.53 -10.94
C LEU A 82 2.52 5.59 -9.53
N PHE A 83 3.85 5.69 -9.45
CA PHE A 83 4.62 5.73 -8.22
C PHE A 83 5.50 6.97 -8.16
N VAL A 84 5.84 7.36 -6.94
CA VAL A 84 6.81 8.41 -6.64
C VAL A 84 8.06 7.75 -6.09
N ILE A 85 9.22 8.17 -6.59
CA ILE A 85 10.53 7.66 -6.18
C ILE A 85 11.23 8.73 -5.34
N ILE A 86 11.83 8.31 -4.23
CA ILE A 86 12.60 9.18 -3.34
C ILE A 86 14.06 8.71 -3.36
N GLU A 87 14.96 9.64 -3.69
CA GLU A 87 16.42 9.46 -3.65
C GLU A 87 16.93 8.23 -4.43
N ASP A 88 16.21 7.75 -5.44
CA ASP A 88 16.52 6.51 -6.16
C ASP A 88 16.68 5.27 -5.25
N LYS A 89 16.09 5.31 -4.05
CA LYS A 89 16.16 4.23 -3.05
C LYS A 89 14.83 3.55 -2.81
N ILE A 90 13.76 4.32 -2.67
CA ILE A 90 12.44 3.82 -2.28
C ILE A 90 11.37 4.40 -3.19
N PHE A 91 10.25 3.68 -3.31
CA PHE A 91 9.06 4.17 -4.00
C PHE A 91 7.79 3.97 -3.18
N PHE A 92 6.76 4.76 -3.51
CA PHE A 92 5.42 4.66 -2.93
C PHE A 92 4.36 5.17 -3.90
N SER A 93 3.07 4.97 -3.58
CA SER A 93 1.95 5.51 -4.36
C SER A 93 1.19 6.57 -3.58
N ASN A 94 1.07 7.78 -4.16
CA ASN A 94 0.24 8.86 -3.62
C ASN A 94 -1.24 8.43 -3.47
N GLY A 95 -1.76 7.71 -4.47
CA GLY A 95 -3.14 7.22 -4.45
C GLY A 95 -3.38 6.26 -3.28
N LEU A 96 -2.44 5.36 -3.02
CA LEU A 96 -2.52 4.46 -1.86
C LEU A 96 -2.48 5.23 -0.54
N LYS A 97 -1.50 6.12 -0.35
CA LYS A 97 -1.37 6.90 0.90
C LYS A 97 -2.64 7.71 1.20
N ARG A 98 -3.20 8.37 0.19
CA ARG A 98 -4.46 9.13 0.33
C ARG A 98 -5.62 8.24 0.77
N ARG A 99 -5.73 7.03 0.22
CA ARG A 99 -6.80 6.06 0.56
C ARG A 99 -6.60 5.44 1.94
N MET A 100 -5.36 5.28 2.37
CA MET A 100 -5.02 4.72 3.68
C MET A 100 -5.15 5.74 4.82
N GLN A 101 -4.93 7.03 4.55
CA GLN A 101 -4.93 8.07 5.57
C GLN A 101 -6.18 8.05 6.49
N PRO A 102 -7.43 8.01 5.99
CA PRO A 102 -8.60 7.96 6.88
C PRO A 102 -8.66 6.69 7.74
N MET A 103 -8.17 5.56 7.22
CA MET A 103 -8.11 4.30 7.96
C MET A 103 -7.08 4.38 9.09
N ASP A 104 -5.92 4.97 8.81
CA ASP A 104 -4.84 5.14 9.79
C ASP A 104 -5.24 6.14 10.87
N GLU A 105 -5.87 7.25 10.51
CA GLU A 105 -6.41 8.22 11.46
C GLU A 105 -7.46 7.59 12.38
N GLY A 106 -8.42 6.84 11.82
CA GLY A 106 -9.42 6.13 12.61
C GLY A 106 -8.80 5.09 13.55
N HIS A 107 -7.78 4.38 13.09
CA HIS A 107 -7.03 3.43 13.92
C HIS A 107 -6.32 4.11 15.09
N ASN A 108 -5.64 5.23 14.80
CA ASN A 108 -4.90 6.00 15.81
C ASN A 108 -5.84 6.59 16.86
N ILE A 109 -7.00 7.14 16.46
CA ILE A 109 -8.02 7.64 17.40
C ILE A 109 -8.50 6.53 18.34
N ALA A 110 -8.73 5.32 17.82
CA ALA A 110 -9.15 4.18 18.63
C ALA A 110 -8.08 3.75 19.64
N ILE A 111 -6.80 3.73 19.22
CA ILE A 111 -5.66 3.46 20.10
C ILE A 111 -5.60 4.49 21.23
N GLU A 112 -5.60 5.78 20.88
CA GLU A 112 -5.45 6.87 21.86
C GLU A 112 -6.63 6.90 22.85
N SER A 113 -7.85 6.67 22.37
CA SER A 113 -9.03 6.54 23.23
C SER A 113 -8.92 5.35 24.18
N GLY A 114 -8.37 4.23 23.70
CA GLY A 114 -8.10 3.03 24.51
C GLY A 114 -7.07 3.30 25.61
N LYS A 115 -5.97 3.99 25.30
CA LYS A 115 -4.95 4.41 26.28
C LYS A 115 -5.56 5.30 27.36
N ARG A 116 -6.25 6.37 26.97
CA ARG A 116 -6.93 7.29 27.91
C ARG A 116 -7.93 6.57 28.81
N GLY A 117 -8.67 5.61 28.27
CA GLY A 117 -9.62 4.81 29.04
C GLY A 117 -8.94 3.83 30.02
N ALA A 118 -7.75 3.32 29.71
CA ALA A 118 -6.96 2.50 30.62
C ALA A 118 -6.32 3.35 31.73
N GLU A 119 -5.75 4.50 31.37
CA GLU A 119 -5.20 5.49 32.31
C GLU A 119 -6.24 5.94 33.33
N LYS A 120 -7.47 6.30 32.90
CA LYS A 120 -8.55 6.66 33.82
C LYS A 120 -8.95 5.53 34.78
N ARG A 121 -8.85 4.27 34.36
CA ARG A 121 -9.26 3.10 35.16
C ARG A 121 -8.19 2.65 36.15
N TRP A 122 -6.91 2.75 35.79
CA TRP A 122 -5.81 2.21 36.57
C TRP A 122 -4.88 3.27 37.16
N GLY A 123 -4.92 4.51 36.65
CA GLY A 123 -4.11 5.63 37.15
C GLY A 123 -4.59 6.20 38.48
N ASN A 124 -5.85 6.00 38.86
CA ASN A 124 -6.41 6.37 40.17
C ASN A 124 -6.23 5.26 41.23
N ARG A 125 -5.32 4.30 41.03
CA ARG A 125 -5.10 3.17 41.94
C ARG A 125 -3.88 3.36 42.86
N VAL A 126 -3.49 4.62 43.07
CA VAL A 126 -2.54 5.09 44.10
C VAL A 126 -3.28 5.85 45.17
#